data_AF-A0A812QUA8-F1
#
_entry.id   AF-A0A812QUA8-F1
#
_cell.length_a   1.000
_cell.length_b   1.000
_cell.length_c   1.000
_cell.angle_alpha   90.00
_cell.angle_beta   90.00
_cell.angle_gamma   90.00
#
_symmetry.space_group_name_H-M   'P 1'
#
loop_
_entity.id
_entity.type
_entity.pdbx_description
1 polymer ?
#
loop_
_entity_poly.entity_id
_entity_poly.type
_entity_poly.pdbx_seq_one_letter_code
_entity_poly.pdbx_strand_id
1 'polypeptide(L)'
;MAATDSQICSRCNGQGHRAAQCPKMPFYRTCEYCKVVGHSAKACPKLQRRALEKASQKKAGTNQTSDTWSESGTSTTASGDSWTSGAWRKPRSVKSKAKGASGEWQPEHWVLSTEEEREARKLEKKLREIVGRKSEIEGHDILRKVRLGYRRVTLPVAE
;
A
#
# COMPACT_ATOMS: atom_id res chain seq x y z
N MET A 1 -9.32 -37.18 -27.25
CA MET A 1 -8.79 -38.44 -26.71
C MET A 1 -8.93 -38.42 -25.20
N ALA A 2 -9.88 -39.20 -24.68
CA ALA A 2 -10.17 -39.35 -23.26
C ALA A 2 -9.60 -40.68 -22.76
N ALA A 3 -8.74 -40.63 -21.74
CA ALA A 3 -8.35 -41.69 -20.79
C ALA A 3 -7.29 -41.07 -19.86
N THR A 4 -7.53 -40.94 -18.55
CA THR A 4 -7.19 -41.93 -17.52
C THR A 4 -8.11 -41.64 -16.32
N ASP A 5 -9.13 -42.45 -16.06
CA ASP A 5 -9.06 -43.80 -15.46
C ASP A 5 -8.29 -43.80 -14.12
N SER A 6 -9.04 -43.95 -13.03
CA SER A 6 -8.57 -44.22 -11.67
C SER A 6 -7.69 -43.17 -10.95
N GLN A 7 -7.85 -41.87 -11.22
CA GLN A 7 -7.25 -40.84 -10.36
C GLN A 7 -8.09 -40.67 -9.09
N ILE A 8 -7.61 -41.23 -7.97
CA ILE A 8 -8.13 -40.95 -6.63
C ILE A 8 -7.58 -39.60 -6.19
N CYS A 9 -8.48 -38.69 -5.78
CA CYS A 9 -8.12 -37.39 -5.27
C CYS A 9 -7.38 -37.53 -3.93
N SER A 10 -6.10 -37.13 -3.86
CA SER A 10 -5.30 -37.18 -2.63
C SER A 10 -5.78 -36.27 -1.48
N ARG A 11 -6.79 -35.44 -1.72
CA ARG A 11 -7.37 -34.53 -0.72
C ARG A 11 -8.66 -35.03 -0.09
N CYS A 12 -9.49 -35.74 -0.85
CA CYS A 12 -10.81 -36.21 -0.39
C CYS A 12 -11.05 -37.70 -0.64
N ASN A 13 -10.05 -38.41 -1.17
CA ASN A 13 -10.09 -39.81 -1.58
C ASN A 13 -11.24 -40.15 -2.55
N GLY A 14 -11.84 -39.15 -3.18
CA GLY A 14 -12.89 -39.32 -4.20
C GLY A 14 -12.31 -39.75 -5.54
N GLN A 15 -13.07 -40.56 -6.27
CA GLN A 15 -12.68 -41.11 -7.58
C GLN A 15 -13.07 -40.14 -8.71
N GLY A 16 -12.38 -40.21 -9.86
CA GLY A 16 -12.77 -39.51 -11.08
C GLY A 16 -12.33 -38.04 -11.17
N HIS A 17 -11.52 -37.53 -10.23
CA HIS A 17 -10.95 -36.19 -10.31
C HIS A 17 -9.58 -36.09 -9.60
N ARG A 18 -8.71 -35.19 -10.06
CA ARG A 18 -7.44 -34.90 -9.36
C ARG A 18 -7.68 -33.98 -8.17
N ALA A 19 -6.73 -33.92 -7.23
CA ALA A 19 -6.72 -32.94 -6.13
C ALA A 19 -6.82 -31.47 -6.60
N ALA A 20 -6.50 -31.24 -7.87
CA ALA A 20 -6.62 -29.98 -8.58
C ALA A 20 -8.02 -29.67 -9.14
N GLN A 21 -9.00 -30.56 -9.04
CA GLN A 21 -10.36 -30.32 -9.53
C GLN A 21 -11.38 -30.82 -8.50
N CYS A 22 -10.98 -30.84 -7.22
CA CYS A 22 -11.82 -31.36 -6.16
C CYS A 22 -13.01 -30.43 -5.90
N PRO A 23 -14.26 -30.89 -6.11
CA PRO A 23 -15.44 -30.05 -5.87
C PRO A 23 -15.72 -29.86 -4.38
N LYS A 24 -15.26 -30.79 -3.53
CA LYS A 24 -15.46 -30.75 -2.07
C LYS A 24 -14.49 -29.84 -1.33
N MET A 25 -13.34 -29.53 -1.94
CA MET A 25 -12.32 -28.66 -1.36
C MET A 25 -11.81 -27.72 -2.46
N PRO A 26 -12.49 -26.58 -2.68
CA PRO A 26 -12.00 -25.57 -3.61
C PRO A 26 -10.56 -25.24 -3.22
N PHE A 27 -9.70 -25.00 -4.21
CA PHE A 27 -8.30 -24.75 -3.97
C PHE A 27 -8.08 -23.63 -2.96
N TYR A 28 -7.81 -23.99 -1.71
CA TYR A 28 -7.26 -23.08 -0.72
C TYR A 28 -5.78 -22.89 -1.04
N ARG A 29 -5.49 -22.24 -2.17
CA ARG A 29 -4.17 -21.62 -2.35
C ARG A 29 -4.16 -20.43 -1.40
N THR A 30 -3.25 -20.49 -0.44
CA THR A 30 -2.91 -19.34 0.40
C THR A 30 -2.14 -18.35 -0.47
N CYS A 31 -2.51 -17.09 -0.41
CA CYS A 31 -1.72 -16.05 -1.03
C CYS A 31 -0.31 -16.03 -0.43
N GLU A 32 0.73 -16.10 -1.26
CA GLU A 32 2.13 -16.02 -0.78
C GLU A 32 2.44 -14.69 -0.07
N TYR A 33 1.72 -13.62 -0.45
CA TYR A 33 1.92 -12.29 0.11
C TYR A 33 1.19 -12.09 1.44
N CYS A 34 -0.11 -12.37 1.49
CA CYS A 34 -0.92 -12.07 2.68
C CYS A 34 -1.35 -13.29 3.49
N LYS A 35 -0.98 -14.50 3.05
CA LYS A 35 -1.26 -15.80 3.69
C LYS A 35 -2.75 -16.12 3.90
N VAL A 36 -3.65 -15.36 3.27
CA VAL A 36 -5.10 -15.59 3.30
C VAL A 36 -5.48 -16.56 2.19
N VAL A 37 -6.38 -17.49 2.48
CA VAL A 37 -6.93 -18.43 1.51
C VAL A 37 -7.94 -17.75 0.58
N GLY A 38 -8.02 -18.19 -0.67
CA GLY A 38 -9.05 -17.74 -1.62
C GLY A 38 -8.58 -16.81 -2.74
N HIS A 39 -7.30 -16.45 -2.79
CA HIS A 39 -6.71 -15.74 -3.92
C HIS A 39 -5.21 -16.05 -4.08
N SER A 40 -4.70 -15.91 -5.31
CA SER A 40 -3.28 -16.06 -5.61
C SER A 40 -2.50 -14.78 -5.31
N ALA A 41 -1.17 -14.85 -5.24
CA ALA A 41 -0.31 -13.67 -5.04
C ALA A 41 -0.59 -12.54 -6.06
N LYS A 42 -0.90 -12.90 -7.31
CA LYS A 42 -1.23 -11.95 -8.38
C LYS A 42 -2.56 -11.22 -8.19
N ALA A 43 -3.55 -11.92 -7.61
CA ALA A 43 -4.88 -11.37 -7.33
C ALA A 43 -5.01 -10.85 -5.88
N CYS A 44 -3.88 -10.57 -5.21
CA CYS A 44 -3.91 -10.13 -3.82
C CYS A 44 -4.37 -8.67 -3.70
N PRO A 45 -5.46 -8.38 -2.94
CA PRO A 45 -5.96 -7.01 -2.80
C PRO A 45 -4.94 -6.09 -2.10
N LYS A 46 -4.12 -6.64 -1.20
CA LYS A 46 -3.06 -5.87 -0.53
C LYS A 46 -1.93 -5.50 -1.50
N LEU A 47 -1.55 -6.41 -2.40
CA LEU A 47 -0.52 -6.15 -3.40
C LEU A 47 -1.00 -5.13 -4.44
N GLN A 48 -2.25 -5.26 -4.90
CA GLN A 48 -2.88 -4.31 -5.81
C GLN A 48 -2.92 -2.90 -5.21
N ARG A 49 -3.36 -2.75 -3.96
CA ARG A 49 -3.36 -1.45 -3.26
C ARG A 49 -1.97 -0.82 -3.21
N ARG A 50 -0.94 -1.59 -2.86
CA ARG A 50 0.45 -1.11 -2.81
C ARG A 50 0.98 -0.70 -4.19
N ALA A 51 0.59 -1.40 -5.25
CA ALA A 51 0.97 -1.06 -6.61
C ALA A 51 0.35 0.28 -7.06
N LEU A 52 -0.92 0.51 -6.72
CA LEU A 52 -1.63 1.76 -7.00
C LEU A 52 -1.04 2.94 -6.23
N GLU A 53 -0.67 2.75 -4.97
CA GLU A 53 -0.02 3.78 -4.15
C GLU A 53 1.34 4.19 -4.74
N LYS A 54 2.16 3.21 -5.14
CA LYS A 54 3.44 3.47 -5.83
C LYS A 54 3.25 4.17 -7.17
N ALA A 55 2.20 3.85 -7.93
CA ALA A 55 1.87 4.54 -9.17
C ALA A 55 1.46 6.00 -8.92
N SER A 56 0.76 6.26 -7.82
CA SER A 56 0.35 7.62 -7.42
C SER A 56 1.55 8.48 -6.99
N GLN A 57 2.53 7.91 -6.28
CA GLN A 57 3.75 8.61 -5.87
C GLN A 57 4.64 9.01 -7.07
N LYS A 58 4.69 8.19 -8.13
CA LYS A 58 5.48 8.53 -9.34
C LYS A 58 4.92 9.72 -10.12
N LYS A 59 3.62 10.01 -10.04
CA LYS A 59 3.01 11.18 -10.70
C LYS A 59 3.31 12.52 -10.00
N ALA A 60 3.78 12.50 -8.75
CA ALA A 60 4.15 13.71 -8.02
C ALA A 60 5.63 14.10 -8.19
N GLY A 61 6.47 13.23 -8.77
CA GLY A 61 7.92 13.43 -8.87
C GLY A 61 8.46 13.74 -10.27
N THR A 62 7.61 14.03 -11.27
CA THR A 62 8.04 14.42 -12.61
C THR A 62 7.72 15.89 -12.84
N ASN A 63 8.56 16.76 -12.27
CA ASN A 63 8.70 18.12 -12.75
C ASN A 63 10.19 18.33 -13.04
N GLN A 64 10.48 18.66 -14.30
CA GLN A 64 11.80 18.97 -14.89
C GLN A 64 12.66 17.77 -15.32
N THR A 65 12.53 17.36 -16.59
CA THR A 65 13.58 17.57 -17.59
C THR A 65 12.88 17.81 -18.93
N SER A 66 12.97 19.03 -19.46
CA SER A 66 12.56 19.33 -20.83
C SER A 66 13.50 18.63 -21.80
N ASP A 67 13.03 17.60 -22.47
CA ASP A 67 13.73 17.03 -23.63
C ASP A 67 13.70 18.04 -24.77
N THR A 68 14.76 18.85 -24.87
CA THR A 68 15.06 19.64 -26.07
C THR A 68 15.48 18.69 -27.18
N TRP A 69 14.57 18.46 -28.12
CA TRP A 69 14.82 17.82 -29.39
C TRP A 69 15.61 18.80 -30.27
N SER A 70 16.88 18.49 -30.57
CA SER A 70 17.68 19.20 -31.57
C SER A 70 17.99 18.26 -32.71
N GLU A 71 17.30 18.46 -33.83
CA GLU A 71 17.71 17.95 -35.13
C GLU A 71 18.67 18.97 -35.78
N SER A 72 19.87 18.51 -36.10
CA SER A 72 20.66 19.10 -37.18
C SER A 72 21.73 18.10 -37.59
N GLY A 73 21.56 17.50 -38.77
CA GLY A 73 22.60 16.73 -39.43
C GLY A 73 23.58 17.64 -40.15
N THR A 74 24.84 17.20 -40.27
CA THR A 74 25.59 17.12 -41.52
C THR A 74 26.90 16.36 -41.27
N SER A 75 27.17 15.42 -42.16
CA SER A 75 28.38 14.66 -42.38
C SER A 75 29.67 15.50 -42.42
N THR A 76 30.83 14.91 -42.06
CA THR A 76 31.98 14.65 -42.98
C THR A 76 33.25 14.26 -42.19
N THR A 77 33.76 13.07 -42.51
CA THR A 77 35.15 12.54 -42.47
C THR A 77 36.03 12.51 -41.21
N ALA A 78 36.54 11.29 -40.99
CA ALA A 78 37.93 10.92 -40.77
C ALA A 78 38.50 10.85 -39.34
N SER A 79 38.84 9.60 -39.01
CA SER A 79 40.10 9.13 -38.41
C SER A 79 40.45 9.54 -36.98
N GLY A 80 40.75 8.51 -36.19
CA GLY A 80 41.81 8.59 -35.18
C GLY A 80 41.44 7.96 -33.86
N ASP A 81 41.73 6.67 -33.74
CA ASP A 81 41.89 6.00 -32.45
C ASP A 81 42.86 6.78 -31.55
N SER A 82 42.43 7.14 -30.35
CA SER A 82 43.38 7.47 -29.28
C SER A 82 42.78 7.16 -27.91
N TRP A 83 43.05 5.94 -27.45
CA TRP A 83 42.77 5.54 -26.07
C TRP A 83 43.85 6.17 -25.19
N THR A 84 43.54 7.31 -24.55
CA THR A 84 44.36 7.84 -23.46
C THR A 84 43.77 7.43 -22.11
N SER A 85 44.43 6.47 -21.47
CA SER A 85 44.27 6.12 -20.07
C SER A 85 44.52 7.34 -19.17
N GLY A 86 43.51 7.76 -18.40
CA GLY A 86 43.58 8.97 -17.59
C GLY A 86 42.87 8.88 -16.23
N ALA A 87 43.59 8.36 -15.25
CA ALA A 87 43.56 8.72 -13.83
C ALA A 87 42.20 8.87 -13.10
N TRP A 88 41.84 7.86 -12.30
CA TRP A 88 40.90 7.98 -11.19
C TRP A 88 41.44 8.96 -10.14
N ARG A 89 40.91 10.19 -10.08
CA ARG A 89 41.18 11.10 -8.96
C ARG A 89 40.36 10.67 -7.74
N LYS A 90 41.04 10.38 -6.63
CA LYS A 90 40.44 10.20 -5.31
C LYS A 90 40.00 11.57 -4.76
N PRO A 91 38.76 11.76 -4.27
CA PRO A 91 38.43 12.95 -3.51
C PRO A 91 39.16 12.96 -2.16
N ARG A 92 39.72 14.12 -1.81
CA ARG A 92 40.39 14.42 -0.55
C ARG A 92 39.38 14.36 0.59
N SER A 93 39.60 13.45 1.54
CA SER A 93 38.86 13.40 2.81
C SER A 93 39.10 14.68 3.60
N VAL A 94 38.06 15.49 3.76
CA VAL A 94 38.05 16.59 4.73
C VAL A 94 37.55 16.04 6.06
N LYS A 95 38.44 16.05 7.05
CA LYS A 95 38.16 15.63 8.43
C LYS A 95 37.30 16.71 9.11
N SER A 96 35.99 16.53 9.11
CA SER A 96 35.08 17.34 9.93
C SER A 96 35.30 16.99 11.40
N LYS A 97 35.85 17.95 12.15
CA LYS A 97 36.06 17.86 13.60
C LYS A 97 34.71 18.04 14.29
N ALA A 98 34.13 16.93 14.77
CA ALA A 98 32.95 16.97 15.62
C ALA A 98 33.30 17.72 16.92
N LYS A 99 32.69 18.88 17.13
CA LYS A 99 32.64 19.52 18.45
C LYS A 99 31.37 19.03 19.15
N GLY A 100 31.56 18.48 20.34
CA GLY A 100 30.53 17.87 21.17
C GLY A 100 29.42 18.85 21.52
N ALA A 101 28.20 18.32 21.50
CA ALA A 101 27.02 18.96 22.06
C ALA A 101 26.97 18.69 23.56
N SER A 102 27.11 19.74 24.37
CA SER A 102 26.59 19.77 25.74
C SER A 102 25.17 20.32 25.66
N GLY A 103 24.20 19.42 25.50
CA GLY A 103 22.79 19.76 25.39
C GLY A 103 22.19 20.05 26.77
N GLU A 104 21.80 21.30 26.99
CA GLU A 104 20.78 21.65 27.97
C GLU A 104 19.42 21.39 27.31
N TRP A 105 18.65 20.44 27.84
CA TRP A 105 17.31 20.11 27.34
C TRP A 105 16.36 21.22 27.73
N GLN A 106 16.08 22.13 26.80
CA GLN A 106 14.92 23.02 26.91
C GLN A 106 13.68 22.26 26.42
N PRO A 107 12.58 22.20 27.19
CA PRO A 107 11.32 21.70 26.69
C PRO A 107 10.80 22.67 25.64
N GLU A 108 11.13 22.40 24.38
CA GLU A 108 10.52 23.05 23.22
C GLU A 108 9.01 22.86 23.36
N HIS A 109 8.31 23.94 23.73
CA HIS A 109 6.86 23.96 23.75
C HIS A 109 6.43 23.75 22.30
N TRP A 110 5.99 22.53 21.97
CA TRP A 110 5.51 22.15 20.63
C TRP A 110 4.22 22.92 20.35
N VAL A 111 4.37 24.21 20.05
CA VAL A 111 3.31 25.05 19.51
C VAL A 111 3.17 24.61 18.08
N LEU A 112 2.10 23.86 17.79
CA LEU A 112 1.72 23.52 16.43
C LEU A 112 1.75 24.80 15.58
N SER A 113 2.34 24.71 14.40
CA SER A 113 2.36 25.83 13.46
C SER A 113 0.93 26.29 13.19
N THR A 114 0.75 27.58 12.88
CA THR A 114 -0.59 28.13 12.58
C THR A 114 -1.31 27.36 11.47
N GLU A 115 -0.58 26.69 10.57
CA GLU A 115 -1.19 25.81 9.56
C GLU A 115 -1.60 24.45 10.12
N GLU A 116 -0.77 23.84 10.97
CA GLU A 116 -1.10 22.59 11.66
C GLU A 116 -2.31 22.76 12.58
N GLU A 117 -2.47 23.92 13.22
CA GLU A 117 -3.65 24.24 14.02
C GLU A 117 -4.92 24.38 13.16
N ARG A 118 -4.82 24.98 11.96
CA ARG A 118 -5.94 25.02 11.00
C ARG A 118 -6.30 23.63 10.50
N GLU A 119 -5.31 22.78 10.23
CA GLU A 119 -5.53 21.39 9.85
C GLU A 119 -6.17 20.58 10.98
N ALA A 120 -5.73 20.77 12.22
CA ALA A 120 -6.35 20.16 13.39
C ALA A 120 -7.83 20.53 13.51
N ARG A 121 -8.19 21.81 13.31
CA ARG A 121 -9.60 22.26 13.30
C ARG A 121 -10.41 21.63 12.17
N LYS A 122 -9.81 21.48 10.98
CA LYS A 122 -10.47 20.78 9.84
C LYS A 122 -10.74 19.31 10.18
N LEU A 123 -9.77 18.63 10.81
CA LEU A 123 -9.93 17.23 11.25
C LEU A 123 -10.98 17.10 12.35
N GLU A 124 -10.98 18.00 13.33
CA GLU A 124 -11.98 18.02 14.40
C GLU A 124 -13.40 18.20 13.85
N LYS A 125 -13.58 19.11 12.88
CA LYS A 125 -14.85 19.28 12.17
C LYS A 125 -15.28 18.00 11.45
N LYS A 126 -14.37 17.34 10.74
CA LYS A 126 -14.64 16.05 10.08
C LYS A 126 -15.03 14.97 11.08
N LEU A 127 -14.38 14.91 12.24
CA LEU A 127 -14.72 13.95 13.29
C LEU A 127 -16.14 14.19 13.83
N ARG A 128 -16.53 15.45 14.07
CA ARG A 128 -17.91 15.76 14.46
C ARG A 128 -18.92 15.33 13.40
N GLU A 129 -18.61 15.57 12.13
CA GLU A 129 -19.47 15.15 11.03
C GLU A 129 -19.60 13.62 10.93
N ILE A 130 -18.50 12.89 11.11
CA ILE A 130 -18.52 11.41 11.15
C ILE A 130 -19.38 10.90 12.30
N VAL A 131 -19.25 11.49 13.49
CA VAL A 131 -20.07 11.12 14.65
C VAL A 131 -21.56 11.40 14.37
N GLY A 132 -21.88 12.55 13.76
CA GLY A 132 -23.25 12.89 13.35
C GLY A 132 -23.83 11.91 12.35
N ARG A 133 -23.10 11.58 11.27
CA ARG A 133 -23.57 10.57 10.31
C ARG A 133 -23.73 9.20 10.97
N LYS A 134 -22.85 8.83 11.91
CA LYS A 134 -22.96 7.57 12.64
C LYS A 134 -24.22 7.52 13.51
N SER A 135 -24.55 8.60 14.22
CA SER A 135 -25.78 8.65 15.02
C SER A 135 -27.05 8.66 14.17
N GLU A 136 -27.03 9.30 12.99
CA GLU A 136 -28.13 9.24 12.02
C GLU A 136 -28.37 7.81 11.50
N ILE A 137 -27.30 7.10 11.12
CA ILE A 137 -27.39 5.70 10.69
C ILE A 137 -27.92 4.82 11.81
N GLU A 138 -27.42 5.01 13.04
CA GLU A 138 -27.89 4.27 14.20
C GLU A 138 -29.38 4.54 14.49
N GLY A 139 -29.83 5.79 14.37
CA GLY A 139 -31.24 6.16 14.47
C GLY A 139 -32.10 5.47 13.41
N HIS A 140 -31.64 5.45 12.16
CA HIS A 140 -32.34 4.75 11.07
C HIS A 140 -32.43 3.24 11.31
N ASP A 141 -31.36 2.62 11.82
CA ASP A 141 -31.34 1.21 12.19
C ASP A 141 -32.28 0.90 13.37
N ILE A 142 -32.35 1.79 14.37
CA ILE A 142 -33.32 1.67 15.48
C ILE A 142 -34.75 1.74 14.92
N LEU A 143 -35.06 2.71 14.07
CA LEU A 143 -36.39 2.83 13.45
C LEU A 143 -36.76 1.59 12.62
N ARG A 144 -35.79 1.04 11.86
CA ARG A 144 -35.97 -0.21 11.12
C ARG A 144 -36.28 -1.37 12.06
N LYS A 145 -35.55 -1.52 13.18
CA LYS A 145 -35.79 -2.56 14.18
C LYS A 145 -37.17 -2.43 14.83
N VAL A 146 -37.58 -1.21 15.19
CA VAL A 146 -38.93 -0.96 15.74
C VAL A 146 -40.01 -1.34 14.73
N ARG A 147 -39.83 -1.00 13.44
CA ARG A 147 -40.76 -1.40 12.37
C ARG A 147 -40.86 -2.92 12.20
N LEU A 148 -39.76 -3.62 12.44
CA LEU A 148 -39.71 -5.10 12.44
C LEU A 148 -40.23 -5.73 13.74
N GLY A 149 -40.73 -4.94 14.70
CA GLY A 149 -41.32 -5.42 15.95
C GLY A 149 -40.33 -5.70 17.07
N TYR A 150 -39.04 -5.37 16.90
CA TYR A 150 -38.05 -5.52 17.98
C TYR A 150 -38.31 -4.49 19.08
N ARG A 151 -38.27 -4.94 20.34
CA ARG A 151 -38.37 -4.08 21.54
C ARG A 151 -37.02 -3.95 22.22
N ARG A 152 -36.73 -2.78 22.78
CA ARG A 152 -35.51 -2.54 23.56
C ARG A 152 -35.63 -3.29 24.89
N VAL A 153 -34.60 -4.06 25.25
CA VAL A 153 -34.50 -4.73 26.54
C VAL A 153 -33.22 -4.22 27.21
N THR A 154 -33.34 -3.75 28.45
CA THR A 154 -32.19 -3.43 29.30
C THR A 154 -31.68 -4.72 29.91
N LEU A 155 -30.47 -5.13 29.54
CA LEU A 155 -29.80 -6.25 30.18
C LEU A 155 -29.23 -5.78 31.53
N PRO A 156 -29.42 -6.53 32.62
CA PRO A 156 -28.76 -6.23 33.88
C PRO A 156 -27.25 -6.32 33.68
N VAL A 157 -26.52 -5.31 34.17
CA VAL A 157 -25.06 -5.37 34.27
C VAL A 157 -24.75 -6.39 35.36
N ALA A 158 -24.06 -7.47 35.01
CA ALA A 158 -23.55 -8.41 36.00
C ALA A 158 -22.36 -7.73 36.71
N GLU A 159 -22.52 -7.45 38.00
CA GLU A 159 -21.43 -7.08 38.92
C GLU A 159 -20.47 -8.26 39.15
#